data_AF-A0AAE3ZFY6-F1
#
_entry.id   AF-A0AAE3ZFY6-F1
#
_cell.length_a   1.000
_cell.length_b   1.000
_cell.length_c   1.000
_cell.angle_alpha   90.00
_cell.angle_beta   90.00
_cell.angle_gamma   90.00
#
_symmetry.space_group_name_H-M   'P 1'
#
loop_
_entity.id
_entity.type
_entity.pdbx_description
1 polymer ?
#
loop_
_entity_poly.entity_id
_entity_poly.type
_entity_poly.pdbx_seq_one_letter_code
_entity_poly.pdbx_strand_id
1 'polypeptide(L)'
;MMVGDTGGDAGRGPTDRGVRGPDAAVRRLALDMLDETPEDWNLSARPVVADSGYGDATAFRFGLAERGLSSVVAVKPGTCPQPG
;
A
#
# COMPACT_ATOMS: atom_id res chain seq x y z
N MET A 1 -34.92 30.12 -6.32
CA MET A 1 -34.01 30.54 -5.25
C MET A 1 -33.05 29.38 -4.99
N MET A 2 -31.83 29.45 -5.51
CA MET A 2 -30.76 28.49 -5.19
C MET A 2 -30.26 28.79 -3.79
N VAL A 3 -30.12 27.78 -2.94
CA VAL A 3 -29.27 27.84 -1.75
C VAL A 3 -28.11 26.89 -2.04
N GLY A 4 -26.95 27.46 -2.32
CA GLY A 4 -25.70 26.73 -2.48
C GLY A 4 -25.23 26.27 -1.11
N ASP A 5 -25.22 24.96 -0.88
CA ASP A 5 -24.49 24.35 0.22
C ASP A 5 -22.99 24.47 -0.11
N THR A 6 -22.35 25.43 0.55
CA THR A 6 -20.92 25.70 0.44
C THR A 6 -20.31 25.43 1.82
N GLY A 7 -20.25 24.15 2.19
CA GLY A 7 -19.63 23.65 3.41
C GLY A 7 -18.49 22.70 3.05
N GLY A 8 -17.27 23.22 3.00
CA GLY A 8 -16.12 22.55 2.38
C GLY A 8 -15.67 21.25 3.05
N ASP A 9 -15.60 20.18 2.22
CA ASP A 9 -14.74 19.00 2.42
C ASP A 9 -13.32 19.27 1.85
N ALA A 10 -12.80 20.47 2.09
CA ALA A 10 -11.46 20.84 1.70
C ALA A 10 -10.49 20.49 2.83
N GLY A 11 -9.80 19.35 2.70
CA GLY A 11 -8.48 19.19 3.31
C GLY A 11 -8.32 18.17 4.43
N ARG A 12 -8.95 16.99 4.36
CA ARG A 12 -8.42 15.84 5.12
C ARG A 12 -7.32 15.14 4.30
N GLY A 13 -6.13 15.73 4.31
CA GLY A 13 -4.93 15.12 3.71
C GLY A 13 -4.70 13.69 4.20
N PRO A 14 -4.02 12.83 3.42
CA PRO A 14 -3.82 11.42 3.74
C PRO A 14 -3.15 11.30 5.11
N THR A 15 -3.96 10.95 6.11
CA THR A 15 -3.54 10.93 7.51
C THR A 15 -2.46 9.86 7.73
N ASP A 16 -1.42 10.20 8.49
CA ASP A 16 -0.34 9.35 9.06
C ASP A 16 -0.81 8.02 9.71
N ARG A 17 -2.13 7.84 9.84
CA ARG A 17 -2.80 6.61 10.25
C ARG A 17 -2.40 5.39 9.40
N GLY A 18 -2.03 5.56 8.13
CA GLY A 18 -1.58 4.45 7.28
C GLY A 18 -0.18 3.92 7.59
N VAL A 19 0.67 4.71 8.25
CA VAL A 19 2.07 4.33 8.56
C VAL A 19 2.18 3.63 9.91
N ARG A 20 1.34 3.99 10.89
CA ARG A 20 1.36 3.45 12.26
C ARG A 20 0.04 2.82 12.75
N GLY A 21 -0.99 2.78 11.90
CA GLY A 21 -2.30 2.22 12.24
C GLY A 21 -2.44 0.72 11.94
N PRO A 22 -3.64 0.15 12.11
CA PRO A 22 -3.89 -1.29 11.95
C PRO A 22 -3.45 -1.84 10.58
N ASP A 23 -3.54 -1.03 9.52
CA ASP A 23 -3.10 -1.40 8.17
C ASP A 23 -1.57 -1.67 8.10
N ALA A 24 -0.77 -1.04 8.97
CA ALA A 24 0.67 -1.25 9.02
C ALA A 24 1.03 -2.64 9.57
N ALA A 25 0.22 -3.18 10.49
CA ALA A 25 0.40 -4.54 11.00
C ALA A 25 0.06 -5.58 9.93
N VAL A 26 -1.03 -5.37 9.18
CA VAL A 26 -1.42 -6.23 8.05
C VAL A 26 -0.34 -6.24 6.97
N ARG A 27 0.26 -5.09 6.67
CA ARG A 27 1.39 -4.99 5.73
C ARG A 27 2.60 -5.81 6.19
N ARG A 28 2.99 -5.67 7.46
CA ARG A 28 4.17 -6.38 8.00
C ARG A 28 3.96 -7.87 7.94
N LEU A 29 2.79 -8.35 8.40
CA LEU A 29 2.42 -9.76 8.28
C LEU A 29 2.50 -10.25 6.83
N ALA A 30 1.99 -9.48 5.87
CA ALA A 30 2.04 -9.88 4.46
C ALA A 30 3.47 -9.97 3.91
N LEU A 31 4.37 -9.08 4.35
CA LEU A 31 5.78 -9.14 3.98
C LEU A 31 6.50 -10.32 4.64
N ASP A 32 6.18 -10.61 5.91
CA ASP A 32 6.76 -11.75 6.63
C ASP A 32 6.34 -13.08 5.98
N MET A 33 5.06 -13.20 5.58
CA MET A 33 4.58 -14.37 4.82
C MET A 33 5.29 -14.53 3.46
N LEU A 34 5.69 -13.43 2.82
CA LEU A 34 6.45 -13.49 1.57
C LEU A 34 7.89 -13.96 1.80
N ASP A 35 8.46 -13.72 2.97
CA ASP A 35 9.80 -14.17 3.34
C ASP A 35 9.82 -15.69 3.62
N GLU A 36 8.71 -16.29 4.06
CA GLU A 36 8.56 -17.74 4.26
C GLU A 36 8.42 -18.52 2.93
N THR A 37 7.91 -17.88 1.87
CA THR A 37 7.61 -18.55 0.58
C THR A 37 8.80 -19.26 -0.09
N PRO A 38 9.99 -18.66 -0.18
CA PRO A 38 11.15 -19.28 -0.82
C PRO A 38 11.77 -20.38 0.06
N GLU A 39 11.79 -20.16 1.37
CA GLU A 39 12.52 -21.00 2.34
C GLU A 39 11.68 -22.21 2.79
N ASP A 40 10.45 -21.98 3.25
CA ASP A 40 9.61 -23.04 3.82
C ASP A 40 8.74 -23.74 2.76
N TRP A 41 8.28 -22.99 1.74
CA TRP A 41 7.35 -23.54 0.74
C TRP A 41 8.04 -23.89 -0.59
N ASN A 42 9.33 -23.58 -0.73
CA ASN A 42 10.16 -23.83 -1.91
C ASN A 42 9.51 -23.31 -3.21
N LEU A 43 8.85 -22.15 -3.13
CA LEU A 43 8.24 -21.48 -4.27
C LEU A 43 9.19 -20.43 -4.84
N SER A 44 9.37 -20.46 -6.17
CA SER A 44 10.16 -19.43 -6.85
C SER A 44 9.55 -18.05 -6.65
N ALA A 45 10.39 -17.02 -6.45
CA ALA A 45 9.93 -15.64 -6.35
C ALA A 45 9.14 -15.23 -7.61
N ARG A 46 7.87 -14.88 -7.44
CA ARG A 46 6.97 -14.41 -8.51
C ARG A 46 6.61 -12.95 -8.28
N PRO A 47 6.17 -12.23 -9.33
CA PRO A 47 5.68 -10.86 -9.16
C PRO A 47 4.52 -10.80 -8.17
N VAL A 48 4.58 -9.89 -7.21
CA VAL A 48 3.54 -9.69 -6.20
C VAL A 48 2.48 -8.71 -6.72
N VAL A 49 1.21 -9.11 -6.69
CA VAL A 49 0.08 -8.26 -7.07
C VAL A 49 -0.75 -7.93 -5.83
N ALA A 50 -1.00 -6.65 -5.58
CA ALA A 50 -1.81 -6.20 -4.45
C ALA A 50 -2.70 -5.00 -4.81
N ASP A 51 -3.85 -4.89 -4.16
CA ASP A 51 -4.73 -3.73 -4.32
C ASP A 51 -4.37 -2.59 -3.35
N SER A 52 -5.03 -1.44 -3.51
CA SER A 52 -4.75 -0.21 -2.76
C SER A 52 -5.20 -0.24 -1.28
N GLY A 53 -5.90 -1.30 -0.86
CA GLY A 53 -6.36 -1.56 0.49
C GLY A 53 -5.28 -2.05 1.45
N TYR A 54 -4.11 -2.48 0.95
CA TYR A 54 -2.94 -2.89 1.74
C TYR A 54 -2.21 -1.73 2.47
N GLY A 55 -2.91 -0.62 2.73
CA GLY A 55 -2.37 0.58 3.38
C GLY A 55 -1.70 1.55 2.40
N ASP A 56 -0.77 2.37 2.89
CA ASP A 56 0.03 3.24 2.02
C ASP A 56 0.84 2.39 1.03
N ALA A 57 0.46 2.44 -0.24
CA ALA A 57 1.08 1.67 -1.32
C ALA A 57 2.59 1.90 -1.39
N THR A 58 3.08 3.06 -0.94
CA THR A 58 4.50 3.43 -0.98
C THR A 58 5.34 2.51 -0.12
N ALA A 59 5.05 2.40 1.18
CA ALA A 59 5.87 1.62 2.09
C ALA A 59 5.68 0.10 1.93
N PHE A 60 4.57 -0.37 1.34
CA PHE A 60 4.46 -1.78 0.92
C PHE A 60 5.34 -2.08 -0.29
N ARG A 61 5.29 -1.21 -1.32
CA ARG A 61 6.16 -1.33 -2.50
C ARG A 61 7.64 -1.26 -2.13
N PHE A 62 8.00 -0.41 -1.16
CA PHE A 62 9.37 -0.33 -0.67
C PHE A 62 9.82 -1.65 -0.03
N GLY A 63 9.00 -2.25 0.84
CA GLY A 63 9.31 -3.56 1.43
C GLY A 63 9.44 -4.67 0.39
N LEU A 64 8.65 -4.65 -0.69
CA LEU A 64 8.80 -5.59 -1.81
C LEU A 64 10.10 -5.36 -2.59
N ALA A 65 10.48 -4.10 -2.82
CA ALA A 65 11.70 -3.75 -3.53
C ALA A 65 12.98 -4.11 -2.74
N GLU A 66 12.99 -3.92 -1.42
CA GLU A 66 14.09 -4.37 -0.54
C GLU A 66 14.32 -5.88 -0.63
N ARG A 67 13.26 -6.66 -0.94
CA ARG A 67 13.30 -8.10 -1.15
C ARG A 67 13.62 -8.51 -2.59
N GLY A 68 13.86 -7.56 -3.48
CA GLY A 68 14.09 -7.81 -4.90
C GLY A 68 12.86 -8.34 -5.66
N LEU A 69 11.66 -8.18 -5.10
CA LEU A 69 10.43 -8.68 -5.70
C LEU A 69 9.86 -7.67 -6.70
N SER A 70 9.64 -8.12 -7.93
CA SER A 70 8.83 -7.38 -8.90
C SER A 70 7.39 -7.27 -8.40
N SER A 71 6.72 -6.13 -8.60
CA SER A 71 5.39 -5.93 -8.05
C SER A 71 4.48 -5.04 -8.91
N VAL A 72 3.18 -5.32 -8.83
CA VAL A 72 2.10 -4.50 -9.36
C VAL A 72 1.16 -4.18 -8.21
N VAL A 73 1.21 -2.95 -7.72
CA VAL A 73 0.36 -2.51 -6.60
C VAL A 73 -0.55 -1.40 -7.07
N ALA A 74 -1.86 -1.59 -6.90
CA ALA A 74 -2.86 -0.59 -7.25
C ALA A 74 -2.71 0.65 -6.34
N VAL A 75 -2.81 1.84 -6.94
CA VAL A 75 -2.76 3.12 -6.23
C VAL A 75 -4.18 3.62 -5.96
N LYS A 76 -4.37 4.33 -4.85
CA LYS A 76 -5.65 5.00 -4.58
C LYS A 76 -5.87 6.14 -5.59
N PRO A 77 -7.13 6.45 -5.94
CA PRO A 77 -7.44 7.63 -6.75
C PRO A 77 -6.80 8.89 -6.14
N GLY A 78 -6.20 9.74 -6.98
CA GLY A 78 -5.51 10.96 -6.55
C GLY A 78 -4.10 10.76 -5.96
N THR A 79 -3.60 9.52 -5.92
CA THR A 79 -2.20 9.24 -5.53
C THR A 79 -1.33 9.13 -6.77
N CYS A 80 -0.29 9.95 -6.87
CA CYS A 80 0.73 9.81 -7.91
C CYS A 80 1.80 8.83 -7.42
N PRO A 81 2.06 7.71 -8.12
CA PRO A 81 3.21 6.88 -7.80
C PRO A 81 4.49 7.66 -8.07
N GLN A 82 5.41 7.69 -7.09
CA GLN A 82 6.72 8.27 -7.31
C GLN A 82 7.53 7.37 -8.27
N PRO A 83 8.16 7.92 -9.32
CA PRO A 83 9.11 7.17 -10.12
C PRO A 83 10.30 6.69 -9.27
N GLY A 84 10.79 5.49 -9.59
CA GLY A 84 12.02 4.92 -9.04
C GLY A 84 13.24 5.41 -9.79
#